data_AF-A0A0F9G633-F1
#
_entry.id   AF-A0A0F9G633-F1
#
_cell.length_a   1.000
_cell.length_b   1.000
_cell.length_c   1.000
_cell.angle_alpha   90.00
_cell.angle_beta   90.00
_cell.angle_gamma   90.00
#
_symmetry.space_group_name_H-M   'P 1'
#
loop_
_entity.id
_entity.type
_entity.pdbx_description
1 polymer ?
#
loop_
_entity_poly.entity_id
_entity_poly.type
_entity_poly.pdbx_seq_one_letter_code
_entity_poly.pdbx_strand_id
1 'polypeptide(L)'
;MSTDYQIGRAKLAVMEALDDLGATSREDAVPIGEVDERVGDLSRYSGRSNFKIIQEMLRDQTIEATFDTPITVWLTPKGLECFRG
;
A
#
# COMPACT_ATOMS: atom_id res chain seq x y z
N MET A 1 -12.64 -7.32 18.34
CA MET A 1 -11.69 -6.53 17.52
C MET A 1 -12.49 -5.94 16.37
N SER A 2 -12.46 -4.63 16.14
CA SER A 2 -13.22 -4.02 15.04
C SER A 2 -12.53 -4.28 13.70
N THR A 3 -13.32 -4.51 12.64
CA THR A 3 -12.87 -4.64 11.25
C THR A 3 -12.04 -3.44 10.79
N ASP A 4 -12.32 -2.25 11.33
CA ASP A 4 -11.58 -1.03 10.97
C ASP A 4 -10.13 -1.05 11.45
N TYR A 5 -9.87 -1.62 12.63
CA TYR A 5 -8.52 -1.78 13.17
C TYR A 5 -7.69 -2.72 12.28
N GLN A 6 -8.32 -3.79 11.83
CA GLN A 6 -7.74 -4.81 10.97
C GLN A 6 -7.40 -4.27 9.57
N ILE A 7 -8.28 -3.44 8.99
CA ILE A 7 -8.01 -2.75 7.72
C ILE A 7 -6.88 -1.72 7.90
N GLY A 8 -6.86 -0.98 9.01
CA GLY A 8 -5.79 -0.03 9.32
C GLY A 8 -4.42 -0.70 9.37
N ARG A 9 -4.31 -1.86 10.04
CA ARG A 9 -3.07 -2.66 10.08
C ARG A 9 -2.61 -3.13 8.70
N ALA A 10 -3.56 -3.53 7.85
CA ALA A 10 -3.27 -3.93 6.48
C ALA A 10 -2.77 -2.77 5.63
N LYS A 11 -3.38 -1.58 5.73
CA LYS A 11 -2.90 -0.37 5.06
C LYS A 11 -1.50 0.02 5.54
N LEU A 12 -1.26 -0.05 6.85
CA LEU A 12 0.05 0.25 7.43
C LEU A 12 1.13 -0.67 6.86
N ALA A 13 0.88 -1.97 6.78
CA ALA A 13 1.84 -2.93 6.22
C ALA A 13 2.19 -2.63 4.75
N VAL A 14 1.23 -2.17 3.94
CA VAL A 14 1.50 -1.72 2.56
C VAL A 14 2.36 -0.46 2.56
N MET A 15 2.10 0.51 3.45
CA MET A 15 2.93 1.71 3.56
C MET A 15 4.36 1.40 4.01
N GLU A 16 4.52 0.52 5.01
CA GLU A 16 5.84 0.02 5.46
C GLU A 16 6.60 -0.63 4.31
N ALA A 17 5.94 -1.49 3.52
CA ALA A 17 6.57 -2.13 2.37
C ALA A 17 7.01 -1.13 1.29
N LEU A 18 6.20 -0.12 1.00
CA LEU A 18 6.56 0.93 0.03
C LEU A 18 7.71 1.80 0.54
N ASP A 19 7.71 2.15 1.83
CA ASP A 19 8.79 2.93 2.46
C ASP A 19 10.12 2.15 2.46
N ASP A 20 10.07 0.87 2.82
CA ASP A 20 11.23 -0.04 2.80
C ASP A 20 11.82 -0.22 1.38
N LEU A 21 10.97 -0.15 0.36
CA LEU A 21 11.36 -0.22 -1.05
C LEU A 21 11.81 1.14 -1.61
N GLY A 22 11.71 2.22 -0.82
CA GLY A 22 11.99 3.58 -1.26
C GLY A 22 10.94 4.18 -2.19
N ALA A 23 9.81 3.50 -2.41
CA ALA A 23 8.73 3.88 -3.31
C ALA A 23 7.88 5.04 -2.73
N THR A 24 8.52 6.19 -2.56
CA THR A 24 7.98 7.39 -1.91
C THR A 24 7.71 8.53 -2.89
N SER A 25 7.96 8.29 -4.18
CA SER A 25 7.73 9.22 -5.28
C SER A 25 7.41 8.44 -6.55
N ARG A 26 6.92 9.14 -7.59
CA ARG A 26 6.67 8.53 -8.91
C ARG A 26 7.96 8.03 -9.58
N GLU A 27 9.08 8.67 -9.31
CA GLU A 27 10.39 8.32 -9.89
C GLU A 27 10.94 7.03 -9.27
N ASP A 28 10.53 6.73 -8.04
CA ASP A 28 10.89 5.54 -7.28
C ASP A 28 9.78 4.47 -7.28
N ALA A 29 8.81 4.59 -8.18
CA ALA A 29 7.66 3.69 -8.22
C ALA A 29 8.09 2.23 -8.46
N VAL A 30 7.54 1.32 -7.66
CA VAL A 30 7.88 -0.12 -7.72
C VAL A 30 6.72 -0.94 -8.26
N PRO A 31 6.98 -2.08 -8.93
CA PRO A 31 5.92 -2.98 -9.36
C PRO A 31 5.04 -3.43 -8.20
N ILE A 32 3.71 -3.47 -8.41
CA ILE A 32 2.75 -3.92 -7.38
C ILE A 32 3.03 -5.35 -6.90
N GLY A 33 3.63 -6.19 -7.74
CA GLY A 33 4.05 -7.55 -7.38
C GLY A 33 5.14 -7.57 -6.30
N GLU A 34 6.09 -6.63 -6.34
CA GLU A 34 7.16 -6.53 -5.32
C GLU A 34 6.59 -6.11 -3.96
N VAL A 35 5.57 -5.24 -3.98
CA VAL A 35 4.83 -4.87 -2.77
C VAL A 35 4.06 -6.06 -2.23
N ASP A 36 3.35 -6.81 -3.09
CA ASP A 36 2.58 -7.99 -2.70
C ASP A 36 3.47 -9.06 -2.04
N GLU A 37 4.66 -9.32 -2.61
CA GLU A 37 5.65 -10.23 -2.07
C GLU A 37 6.19 -9.76 -0.71
N ARG A 38 6.47 -8.46 -0.56
CA ARG A 38 7.00 -7.89 0.69
C ARG A 38 5.98 -7.93 1.82
N VAL A 39 4.74 -7.59 1.50
CA VAL A 39 3.63 -7.53 2.45
C VAL A 39 3.18 -8.94 2.87
N GLY A 40 3.26 -9.91 1.95
CA GLY A 40 2.71 -11.25 2.13
C GLY A 40 1.18 -11.23 2.26
N ASP A 41 0.59 -12.32 2.73
CA ASP A 41 -0.88 -12.41 2.81
C ASP A 41 -1.46 -11.53 3.94
N LEU A 42 -2.18 -10.45 3.59
CA LEU A 42 -2.91 -9.60 4.54
C LEU A 42 -4.33 -10.08 4.85
N SER A 43 -4.81 -11.13 4.18
CA SER A 43 -6.17 -11.65 4.42
C SER A 43 -6.33 -12.15 5.86
N ARG A 44 -5.25 -12.66 6.46
CA ARG A 44 -5.17 -13.02 7.88
C ARG A 44 -5.42 -11.86 8.84
N TYR A 45 -5.12 -10.63 8.41
CA TYR A 45 -5.29 -9.44 9.23
C TYR A 45 -6.63 -8.76 8.96
N SER A 46 -7.02 -8.60 7.70
CA SER A 46 -8.14 -7.74 7.30
C SER A 46 -9.38 -8.48 6.81
N GLY A 47 -9.29 -9.79 6.59
CA GLY A 47 -10.31 -10.55 5.85
C GLY A 47 -10.43 -10.11 4.38
N ARG A 48 -9.50 -9.30 3.88
CA ARG A 48 -9.48 -8.76 2.52
C ARG A 48 -8.17 -9.11 1.83
N SER A 49 -8.23 -9.29 0.51
CA SER A 49 -7.03 -9.47 -0.30
C SER A 49 -6.20 -8.19 -0.34
N ASN A 50 -4.89 -8.34 -0.56
CA ASN A 50 -3.95 -7.22 -0.75
C ASN A 50 -4.45 -6.27 -1.85
N PHE A 51 -4.97 -6.81 -2.94
CA PHE A 51 -5.59 -6.04 -4.01
C PHE A 51 -6.70 -5.10 -3.51
N LYS A 52 -7.58 -5.57 -2.62
CA LYS A 52 -8.67 -4.74 -2.09
C LYS A 52 -8.14 -3.63 -1.18
N ILE A 53 -7.09 -3.90 -0.41
CA ILE A 53 -6.43 -2.91 0.44
C ILE A 53 -5.78 -1.82 -0.42
N ILE A 54 -5.01 -2.22 -1.44
CA ILE A 54 -4.37 -1.30 -2.39
C ILE A 54 -5.41 -0.44 -3.12
N GLN A 55 -6.53 -1.03 -3.57
CA GLN A 55 -7.64 -0.28 -4.18
C GLN A 55 -8.21 0.79 -3.24
N GLU A 56 -8.36 0.49 -1.96
CA GLU A 56 -8.82 1.49 -0.99
C GLU A 56 -7.78 2.59 -0.77
N MET A 57 -6.50 2.25 -0.71
CA MET A 57 -5.43 3.24 -0.56
C MET A 57 -5.33 4.17 -1.78
N LEU A 58 -5.54 3.65 -2.99
CA LEU A 58 -5.67 4.47 -4.21
C LEU A 58 -6.86 5.43 -4.12
N ARG A 59 -8.03 4.94 -3.68
CA ARG A 59 -9.22 5.77 -3.48
C ARG A 59 -8.98 6.85 -2.41
N ASP A 60 -8.29 6.50 -1.35
CA ASP A 60 -7.97 7.39 -0.23
C ASP A 60 -6.79 8.34 -0.55
N GLN A 61 -6.16 8.18 -1.73
CA GLN A 61 -5.01 8.95 -2.23
C GLN A 61 -3.79 8.88 -1.32
N THR A 62 -3.63 7.78 -0.57
CA THR A 62 -2.41 7.55 0.23
C THR A 62 -1.31 6.88 -0.60
N ILE A 63 -1.67 6.25 -1.71
CA ILE A 63 -0.76 5.78 -2.75
C ILE A 63 -1.26 6.23 -4.12
N GLU A 64 -0.35 6.25 -5.08
CA GLU A 64 -0.65 6.42 -6.49
C GLU A 64 -0.09 5.23 -7.29
N ALA A 65 -0.57 5.08 -8.53
CA ALA A 65 -0.15 4.01 -9.42
C ALA A 65 -0.01 4.48 -10.87
N THR A 66 0.86 3.82 -11.62
CA THR A 66 0.79 3.81 -13.08
C THR A 66 0.11 2.52 -13.54
N PHE A 67 -0.72 2.61 -14.58
CA PHE A 67 -1.43 1.46 -15.14
C PHE A 67 -0.75 0.91 -16.40
N ASP A 68 0.50 1.28 -16.62
CA ASP A 68 1.38 0.62 -17.59
C ASP A 68 1.73 -0.79 -17.09
N THR A 69 2.29 -1.64 -17.96
CA THR A 69 2.70 -3.00 -17.56
C THR A 69 4.21 -3.04 -17.35
N PRO A 70 4.71 -3.42 -16.15
CA PRO A 70 3.95 -3.77 -14.95
C PRO A 70 3.31 -2.56 -14.26
N ILE A 71 2.17 -2.77 -13.57
CA ILE A 71 1.53 -1.74 -12.73
C ILE A 71 2.53 -1.38 -11.64
N THR A 72 2.89 -0.10 -11.54
CA THR A 72 3.77 0.41 -10.48
C THR A 72 3.00 1.25 -9.48
N VAL A 73 3.47 1.30 -8.24
CA VAL A 73 2.83 1.98 -7.11
C VAL A 73 3.87 2.73 -6.27
N TRP A 74 3.46 3.82 -5.63
CA TRP A 74 4.28 4.60 -4.68
C TRP A 74 3.41 5.33 -3.65
N LEU A 75 4.01 5.71 -2.52
CA LEU A 75 3.39 6.57 -1.51
C LEU A 75 3.24 8.00 -2.00
N THR A 76 2.08 8.60 -1.77
CA THR A 76 1.89 10.04 -1.97
C THR A 76 2.42 10.83 -0.78
N PRO A 77 2.59 12.17 -0.89
CA PRO A 77 2.87 13.01 0.27
C PRO A 77 1.85 12.84 1.41
N LYS A 78 0.58 12.64 1.07
CA LYS A 78 -0.49 12.34 2.04
C LYS A 78 -0.28 10.98 2.70
N GLY A 79 0.11 9.96 1.94
CA GLY A 79 0.46 8.65 2.49
C GLY A 79 1.62 8.72 3.48
N LEU A 80 2.67 9.48 3.13
CA LEU A 80 3.83 9.71 4.00
C LEU A 80 3.45 10.45 5.28
N GLU A 81 2.60 11.48 5.19
CA GLU A 81 2.08 12.20 6.37
C GLU A 81 1.27 11.26 7.27
N CYS A 82 0.39 10.43 6.70
CA CYS A 82 -0.38 9.45 7.46
C CYS A 82 0.49 8.36 8.10
N PHE A 83 1.64 8.03 7.49
CA PHE A 83 2.55 7.00 7.96
C PHE A 83 3.52 7.50 9.05
N ARG A 84 4.05 8.72 8.89
CA ARG A 84 5.12 9.29 9.73
C ARG A 84 4.65 10.38 10.71
N GLY A 85 3.41 10.85 10.58
CA GLY A 85 2.81 11.91 11.41
C GLY A 85 2.22 11.45 12.73
#